data_AF-T0KZP4-F1
#
_entry.id   AF-T0KZP4-F1
#
_cell.length_a   1.000
_cell.length_b   1.000
_cell.length_c   1.000
_cell.angle_alpha   90.00
_cell.angle_beta   90.00
_cell.angle_gamma   90.00
#
_symmetry.space_group_name_H-M   'P 1'
#
loop_
_entity.id
_entity.type
_entity.pdbx_description
1 polymer ?
#
loop_
_entity_poly.entity_id
_entity_poly.type
_entity_poly.pdbx_seq_one_letter_code
_entity_poly.pdbx_strand_id
1 'polypeptide(L)'
;MTEKKASQKDLHASQHVEAPTNVDLESVANHQDEKITLQYIWENKRVLGWCLLIFLLPVNFGYEASTVGNLLAVTPFLEEFGQQVDGEWVVSARDQQILNAATTIGLFVSAFATGFVSDRLGRKKTIIGACILCVAGVIAQYFAKSIMQIFGGKIVACFGFGLGHSLGPVFVAELAPVRMRGTCLALVNTMIVIGQWLNSLAVFASDKTHTDQLAWRIPIITQIIPPGLLLLGLPFLPESPSWLIMHGKPEEAAKSFRRFNGPNFDVDEAMTIMTVAVAKEQEYSKEGGSWLQCFKGPDGRRTMIICFVFISQQFIGVNFVSGYLTYYFRLAGVQNPIGIAQAAFAVQLFGNMCSWPLIDRVGRRPMIVGGCFVMTATLLLIGGIGTLENNQKALMATVSLMTIWGFLYQMTLGATSYSVGGETPSNQLRQKTYSINIMSATAVSCMTLQVMPYLINPDQANLGAKICFVFFGLSVPMCVYLYFCLPEMKGRNYLELQEMFQKGVPARKFKTYKCDCMLDASQTKVVDREE
;
A
#
# COMPACT_ATOMS: atom_id res chain seq x y z
N MET A 1 42.25 -36.98 26.96
CA MET A 1 41.94 -35.94 25.94
C MET A 1 41.29 -36.58 24.71
N THR A 2 40.37 -37.54 24.90
CA THR A 2 39.94 -38.44 23.82
C THR A 2 38.53 -38.98 24.04
N GLU A 3 37.62 -38.21 24.63
CA GLU A 3 36.23 -38.65 24.84
C GLU A 3 35.16 -37.57 24.60
N LYS A 4 35.56 -36.33 24.27
CA LYS A 4 34.64 -35.22 23.96
C LYS A 4 34.45 -34.93 22.47
N LYS A 5 35.00 -35.77 21.57
CA LYS A 5 34.89 -35.60 20.11
C LYS A 5 33.90 -36.55 19.41
N ALA A 6 33.28 -37.48 20.13
CA ALA A 6 32.32 -38.43 19.54
C ALA A 6 30.88 -37.89 19.48
N SER A 7 30.45 -37.10 20.47
CA SER A 7 29.04 -36.65 20.57
C SER A 7 28.60 -35.58 19.56
N GLN A 8 29.52 -35.00 18.78
CA GLN A 8 29.21 -33.93 17.80
C GLN A 8 29.14 -34.44 16.35
N LYS A 9 29.52 -35.69 16.10
CA LYS A 9 29.37 -36.35 14.80
C LYS A 9 28.03 -37.07 14.64
N ASP A 10 27.42 -37.50 15.74
CA ASP A 10 26.18 -38.28 15.72
C ASP A 10 24.89 -37.43 15.67
N LEU A 11 25.00 -36.10 15.82
CA LEU A 11 23.90 -35.16 15.57
C LEU A 11 23.80 -34.69 14.11
N HIS A 12 24.77 -35.04 13.27
CA HIS A 12 24.77 -34.72 11.83
C HIS A 12 24.31 -35.89 10.93
N ALA A 13 23.86 -37.01 11.52
CA ALA A 13 23.60 -38.25 10.78
C ALA A 13 22.13 -38.70 10.74
N SER A 14 21.17 -37.92 11.25
CA SER A 14 19.76 -38.32 11.29
C SER A 14 18.83 -37.23 10.74
N GLN A 15 18.71 -37.25 9.40
CA GLN A 15 17.55 -36.88 8.56
C GLN A 15 18.04 -36.35 7.21
N HIS A 16 18.69 -37.22 6.43
CA HIS A 16 18.51 -37.18 4.98
C HIS A 16 17.10 -37.72 4.72
N VAL A 17 16.10 -36.85 4.83
CA VAL A 17 14.83 -37.07 4.13
C VAL A 17 15.18 -36.83 2.66
N GLU A 18 15.24 -37.90 1.87
CA GLU A 18 15.25 -37.79 0.42
C GLU A 18 14.10 -36.85 0.03
N ALA A 19 14.44 -35.67 -0.49
CA ALA A 19 13.45 -34.77 -1.05
C ALA A 19 12.74 -35.55 -2.17
N PRO A 20 11.40 -35.67 -2.17
CA PRO A 20 10.71 -36.25 -3.31
C PRO A 20 11.03 -35.39 -4.52
N THR A 21 11.85 -35.92 -5.41
CA THR A 21 12.47 -35.20 -6.54
C THR A 21 11.48 -34.83 -7.65
N ASN A 22 10.19 -35.18 -7.49
CA ASN A 22 9.12 -34.89 -8.44
C ASN A 22 7.94 -34.22 -7.70
N VAL A 23 8.14 -33.02 -7.16
CA VAL A 23 7.01 -32.11 -6.99
C VAL A 23 6.87 -31.37 -8.32
N ASP A 24 5.83 -31.70 -9.08
CA ASP A 24 5.51 -31.12 -10.38
C ASP A 24 5.41 -29.59 -10.27
N LEU A 25 6.52 -28.89 -10.51
CA LEU A 25 6.53 -27.45 -10.71
C LEU A 25 5.63 -27.07 -11.91
N GLU A 26 5.34 -28.02 -12.80
CA GLU A 26 4.35 -27.92 -13.88
C GLU A 26 2.90 -27.82 -13.40
N SER A 27 2.49 -28.48 -12.32
CA SER A 27 1.10 -28.38 -11.83
C SER A 27 0.85 -26.98 -11.23
N VAL A 28 1.85 -26.43 -10.55
CA VAL A 28 1.82 -25.06 -10.00
C VAL A 28 1.84 -23.99 -11.11
N ALA A 29 2.52 -24.26 -12.23
CA ALA A 29 2.60 -23.36 -13.38
C ALA A 29 1.37 -23.43 -14.30
N ASN A 30 0.88 -24.63 -14.63
CA ASN A 30 -0.31 -24.82 -15.49
C ASN A 30 -1.60 -24.32 -14.85
N HIS A 31 -1.67 -24.25 -13.52
CA HIS A 31 -2.84 -23.72 -12.82
C HIS A 31 -2.93 -22.18 -12.82
N GLN A 32 -1.99 -21.43 -13.39
CA GLN A 32 -2.04 -19.95 -13.41
C GLN A 32 -2.77 -19.36 -14.63
N ASP A 33 -2.96 -20.12 -15.71
CA ASP A 33 -3.49 -19.61 -16.99
C ASP A 33 -5.01 -19.76 -17.18
N GLU A 34 -5.73 -20.36 -16.24
CA GLU A 34 -7.20 -20.42 -16.27
C GLU A 34 -7.84 -19.10 -15.80
N LYS A 35 -8.79 -18.57 -16.59
CA LYS A 35 -9.56 -17.36 -16.25
C LYS A 35 -10.24 -17.52 -14.88
N ILE A 36 -10.20 -16.46 -14.06
CA ILE A 36 -10.90 -16.41 -12.78
C ILE A 36 -12.42 -16.50 -13.04
N THR A 37 -13.01 -17.66 -12.79
CA THR A 37 -14.46 -17.90 -12.90
C THR A 37 -15.14 -17.51 -11.58
N LEU A 38 -16.36 -16.97 -11.63
CA LEU A 38 -17.17 -16.66 -10.44
C LEU A 38 -17.33 -17.86 -9.50
N GLN A 39 -17.33 -19.08 -10.06
CA GLN A 39 -17.36 -20.34 -9.33
C GLN A 39 -16.13 -20.53 -8.43
N TYR A 40 -14.94 -20.17 -8.93
CA TYR A 40 -13.68 -20.24 -8.16
C TYR A 40 -13.64 -19.23 -7.00
N ILE A 41 -14.25 -18.05 -7.19
CA ILE A 41 -14.42 -17.05 -6.12
C ILE A 41 -15.33 -17.61 -5.02
N TRP A 42 -16.41 -18.29 -5.41
CA TRP A 42 -17.36 -18.91 -4.49
C TRP A 42 -16.78 -20.10 -3.72
N GLU A 43 -15.95 -20.90 -4.38
CA GLU A 43 -15.20 -22.00 -3.74
C GLU A 43 -14.26 -21.47 -2.65
N ASN A 44 -13.60 -20.34 -2.90
CA ASN A 44 -12.64 -19.72 -1.96
C ASN A 44 -13.25 -18.64 -1.05
N LYS A 45 -14.58 -18.59 -0.90
CA LYS A 45 -15.29 -17.54 -0.14
C LYS A 45 -14.80 -17.37 1.31
N ARG A 46 -14.32 -18.45 1.94
CA ARG A 46 -13.80 -18.41 3.32
C ARG A 46 -12.52 -17.60 3.41
N VAL A 47 -11.57 -17.88 2.52
CA VAL A 47 -10.28 -17.15 2.44
C VAL A 47 -10.52 -15.69 2.11
N LEU A 48 -11.45 -15.40 1.18
CA LEU A 48 -11.82 -14.04 0.84
C LEU A 48 -12.47 -13.30 2.02
N GLY A 49 -13.30 -13.97 2.82
CA GLY A 49 -13.85 -13.42 4.06
C GLY A 49 -12.76 -13.02 5.06
N TRP A 50 -11.72 -13.85 5.22
CA TRP A 50 -10.56 -13.50 6.04
C TRP A 50 -9.75 -12.33 5.47
N CYS A 51 -9.57 -12.28 4.14
CA CYS A 51 -8.91 -11.16 3.48
C CYS A 51 -9.68 -9.85 3.67
N LEU A 52 -11.02 -9.88 3.59
CA LEU A 52 -11.87 -8.72 3.86
C LEU A 52 -11.72 -8.20 5.29
N LEU A 53 -11.54 -9.10 6.27
CA LEU A 53 -11.24 -8.71 7.64
C LEU A 53 -9.89 -7.97 7.72
N ILE A 54 -8.84 -8.51 7.10
CA ILE A 54 -7.50 -7.91 7.08
C ILE A 54 -7.51 -6.57 6.32
N PHE A 55 -8.35 -6.42 5.30
CA PHE A 55 -8.51 -5.20 4.51
C PHE A 55 -9.01 -3.98 5.31
N LEU A 56 -9.54 -4.17 6.53
CA LEU A 56 -9.82 -3.06 7.45
C LEU A 56 -8.57 -2.26 7.81
N LEU A 57 -7.38 -2.85 7.75
CA LEU A 57 -6.11 -2.15 8.00
C LEU A 57 -5.81 -1.07 6.93
N PRO A 58 -5.81 -1.38 5.61
CA PRO A 58 -5.75 -0.38 4.55
C PRO A 58 -6.84 0.70 4.62
N VAL A 59 -8.08 0.37 4.99
CA VAL A 59 -9.16 1.35 5.19
C VAL A 59 -8.76 2.40 6.21
N ASN A 60 -8.19 1.95 7.33
CA ASN A 60 -7.77 2.83 8.41
C ASN A 60 -6.62 3.77 8.00
N PHE A 61 -5.67 3.26 7.20
CA PHE A 61 -4.59 4.08 6.64
C PHE A 61 -5.14 5.15 5.68
N GLY A 62 -6.07 4.78 4.79
CA GLY A 62 -6.72 5.73 3.89
C GLY A 62 -7.48 6.82 4.63
N TYR A 63 -8.18 6.44 5.71
CA TYR A 63 -8.86 7.38 6.60
C TYR A 63 -7.88 8.43 7.13
N GLU A 64 -6.80 7.98 7.76
CA GLU A 64 -5.75 8.82 8.34
C GLU A 64 -5.09 9.76 7.30
N ALA A 65 -4.81 9.25 6.09
CA ALA A 65 -4.16 10.00 5.03
C ALA A 65 -4.94 11.26 4.59
N SER A 66 -6.27 11.24 4.75
CA SER A 66 -7.15 12.38 4.43
C SER A 66 -7.57 13.21 5.65
N THR A 67 -7.36 12.70 6.87
CA THR A 67 -7.83 13.32 8.11
C THR A 67 -7.32 14.75 8.27
N VAL A 68 -6.02 14.99 8.09
CA VAL A 68 -5.45 16.33 8.35
C VAL A 68 -6.04 17.38 7.43
N GLY A 69 -6.03 17.17 6.12
CA GLY A 69 -6.57 18.15 5.17
C GLY A 69 -8.08 18.34 5.29
N ASN A 70 -8.83 17.32 5.68
CA ASN A 70 -10.27 17.47 5.92
C ASN A 70 -10.56 18.23 7.23
N LEU A 71 -9.81 17.98 8.30
CA LEU A 71 -9.96 18.71 9.57
C LEU A 71 -9.60 20.19 9.43
N LEU A 72 -8.58 20.51 8.62
CA LEU A 72 -8.23 21.90 8.30
C LEU A 72 -9.33 22.65 7.54
N ALA A 73 -10.33 21.95 7.01
CA ALA A 73 -11.49 22.56 6.39
C ALA A 73 -12.70 22.71 7.32
N VAL A 74 -12.63 22.29 8.58
CA VAL A 74 -13.74 22.33 9.55
C VAL A 74 -13.65 23.59 10.42
N THR A 75 -14.69 24.41 10.46
CA THR A 75 -14.64 25.73 11.11
C THR A 75 -14.34 25.66 12.62
N PRO A 76 -15.02 24.82 13.43
CA PRO A 76 -14.72 24.73 14.86
C PRO A 76 -13.29 24.26 15.19
N PHE A 77 -12.65 23.50 14.28
CA PHE A 77 -11.25 23.11 14.46
C PHE A 77 -10.31 24.32 14.31
N LEU A 78 -10.61 25.17 13.32
CA LEU A 78 -9.83 26.37 13.04
C LEU A 78 -10.03 27.45 14.10
N GLU A 79 -11.22 27.54 14.70
CA GLU A 79 -11.48 28.46 15.82
C GLU A 79 -10.75 28.03 17.10
N GLU A 80 -10.62 26.73 17.36
CA GLU A 80 -9.97 26.20 18.56
C GLU A 80 -8.43 26.21 18.47
N PHE A 81 -7.88 25.93 17.29
CA PHE A 81 -6.44 25.73 17.10
C PHE A 81 -5.78 26.68 16.10
N GLY A 82 -6.56 27.51 15.41
CA GLY A 82 -6.07 28.43 14.39
C GLY A 82 -5.97 29.88 14.85
N GLN A 83 -5.65 30.73 13.89
CA GLN A 83 -5.57 32.17 14.03
C GLN A 83 -6.29 32.83 12.85
N GLN A 84 -6.77 34.06 13.04
CA GLN A 84 -7.42 34.81 11.97
C GLN A 84 -6.37 35.57 11.15
N VAL A 85 -6.32 35.30 9.84
CA VAL A 85 -5.44 35.98 8.87
C VAL A 85 -6.33 36.51 7.75
N ASP A 86 -6.28 37.82 7.50
CA ASP A 86 -7.09 38.49 6.46
C ASP A 86 -8.61 38.22 6.55
N GLY A 87 -9.12 38.05 7.77
CA GLY A 87 -10.54 37.78 8.03
C GLY A 87 -10.92 36.29 7.99
N GLU A 88 -10.03 35.42 7.50
CA GLU A 88 -10.24 33.97 7.42
C GLU A 88 -9.54 33.23 8.57
N TRP A 89 -10.19 32.19 9.09
CA TRP A 89 -9.59 31.32 10.11
C TRP A 89 -8.68 30.30 9.45
N VAL A 90 -7.40 30.29 9.84
CA VAL A 90 -6.39 29.39 9.30
C VAL A 90 -5.50 28.86 10.43
N VAL A 91 -5.22 27.56 10.43
CA VAL A 91 -4.20 26.99 11.32
C VAL A 91 -2.83 27.32 10.74
N SER A 92 -1.92 27.81 11.60
CA SER A 92 -0.59 28.25 11.17
C SER A 92 0.14 27.16 10.37
N ALA A 93 0.97 27.56 9.40
CA ALA A 93 1.74 26.59 8.61
C ALA A 93 2.59 25.65 9.48
N ARG A 94 3.15 26.17 10.58
CA ARG A 94 3.93 25.41 11.55
C ARG A 94 3.11 24.33 12.25
N ASP A 95 1.88 24.62 12.62
CA ASP A 95 1.03 23.66 13.31
C ASP A 95 0.52 22.57 12.38
N GLN A 96 0.19 22.93 11.14
CA GLN A 96 -0.12 21.93 10.10
C GLN A 96 1.07 20.99 9.84
N GLN A 97 2.28 21.54 9.80
CA GLN A 97 3.52 20.77 9.67
C GLN A 97 3.73 19.81 10.81
N ILE A 98 3.48 20.24 12.06
CA ILE A 98 3.56 19.39 13.25
C ILE A 98 2.57 18.22 13.11
N LEU A 99 1.32 18.50 12.74
CA LEU A 99 0.30 17.45 12.54
C LEU A 99 0.72 16.44 11.45
N ASN A 100 1.26 16.91 10.32
CA ASN A 100 1.77 16.02 9.28
C ASN A 100 3.02 15.25 9.70
N ALA A 101 3.91 15.89 10.48
CA ALA A 101 5.14 15.27 10.98
C ALA A 101 4.80 14.05 11.85
N ALA A 102 3.77 14.15 12.69
CA ALA A 102 3.28 13.01 13.48
C ALA A 102 2.94 11.79 12.60
N THR A 103 2.20 12.01 11.51
CA THR A 103 1.84 10.95 10.57
C THR A 103 3.07 10.34 9.93
N THR A 104 3.98 11.17 9.40
CA THR A 104 5.14 10.67 8.67
C THR A 104 6.16 9.98 9.57
N ILE A 105 6.39 10.49 10.79
CA ILE A 105 7.29 9.86 11.77
C ILE A 105 6.69 8.52 12.21
N GLY A 106 5.40 8.50 12.58
CA GLY A 106 4.71 7.28 12.99
C GLY A 106 4.77 6.19 11.92
N LEU A 107 4.52 6.54 10.66
CA LEU A 107 4.59 5.61 9.53
C LEU A 107 6.01 5.14 9.22
N PHE A 108 7.00 6.03 9.24
CA PHE A 108 8.38 5.67 8.92
C PHE A 108 8.94 4.69 9.97
N VAL A 109 8.74 5.00 11.26
CA VAL A 109 9.23 4.17 12.37
C VAL A 109 8.50 2.84 12.42
N SER A 110 7.19 2.81 12.16
CA SER A 110 6.42 1.56 12.11
C SER A 110 6.76 0.70 10.90
N ALA A 111 7.01 1.27 9.71
CA ALA A 111 7.44 0.51 8.54
C ALA A 111 8.78 -0.22 8.79
N PHE A 112 9.71 0.45 9.48
CA PHE A 112 10.96 -0.17 9.93
C PHE A 112 10.70 -1.25 10.99
N ALA A 113 9.90 -0.94 12.02
CA ALA A 113 9.59 -1.87 13.10
C ALA A 113 8.85 -3.13 12.61
N THR A 114 7.95 -3.00 11.64
CA THR A 114 7.14 -4.11 11.10
C THR A 114 8.02 -5.25 10.62
N GLY A 115 9.14 -4.95 9.95
CA GLY A 115 10.06 -5.97 9.45
C GLY A 115 10.63 -6.86 10.55
N PHE A 116 10.89 -6.34 11.74
CA PHE A 116 11.44 -7.12 12.86
C PHE A 116 10.36 -7.71 13.76
N VAL A 117 9.31 -6.93 14.03
CA VAL A 117 8.25 -7.29 14.98
C VAL A 117 7.37 -8.40 14.40
N SER A 118 6.99 -8.30 13.11
CA SER A 118 6.12 -9.30 12.49
C SER A 118 6.79 -10.66 12.30
N ASP A 119 8.11 -10.67 12.08
CA ASP A 119 8.89 -11.90 11.97
C ASP A 119 9.04 -12.58 13.33
N ARG A 120 9.26 -11.85 14.43
CA ARG A 120 9.44 -12.46 15.76
C ARG A 120 8.14 -12.80 16.49
N LEU A 121 7.14 -11.92 16.45
CA LEU A 121 5.92 -12.08 17.23
C LEU A 121 4.81 -12.83 16.49
N GLY A 122 4.91 -12.94 15.16
CA GLY A 122 3.84 -13.43 14.30
C GLY A 122 2.96 -12.29 13.80
N ARG A 123 2.17 -12.57 12.75
CA ARG A 123 1.37 -11.57 12.05
C ARG A 123 0.13 -11.22 12.87
N LYS A 124 -0.55 -12.21 13.46
CA LYS A 124 -1.74 -11.99 14.31
C LYS A 124 -1.42 -11.08 15.50
N LYS A 125 -0.37 -11.39 16.27
CA LYS A 125 -0.01 -10.61 17.47
C LYS A 125 0.40 -9.18 17.11
N THR A 126 1.09 -9.00 15.99
CA THR A 126 1.46 -7.67 15.48
C THR A 126 0.22 -6.85 15.15
N ILE A 127 -0.80 -7.44 14.52
CA ILE A 127 -2.08 -6.76 14.22
C ILE A 127 -2.82 -6.38 15.51
N ILE A 128 -2.87 -7.26 16.52
CA ILE A 128 -3.49 -6.94 17.81
C ILE A 128 -2.82 -5.72 18.45
N GLY A 129 -1.48 -5.73 18.54
CA GLY A 129 -0.72 -4.60 19.07
C GLY A 129 -0.95 -3.32 18.27
N ALA A 130 -0.96 -3.41 16.94
CA ALA A 130 -1.25 -2.30 16.06
C ALA A 130 -2.63 -1.69 16.34
N CYS A 131 -3.69 -2.51 16.42
CA CYS A 131 -5.05 -2.03 16.69
C CYS A 131 -5.18 -1.37 18.07
N ILE A 132 -4.56 -1.94 19.12
CA ILE A 132 -4.59 -1.34 20.46
C ILE A 132 -3.94 0.04 20.45
N LEU A 133 -2.77 0.18 19.80
CA LEU A 133 -2.08 1.46 19.69
C LEU A 133 -2.89 2.48 18.85
N CYS A 134 -3.55 2.02 17.79
CA CYS A 134 -4.48 2.85 17.00
C CYS A 134 -5.58 3.43 17.89
N VAL A 135 -6.30 2.56 18.61
CA VAL A 135 -7.42 2.97 19.46
C VAL A 135 -6.94 3.92 20.56
N ALA A 136 -5.83 3.61 21.23
CA ALA A 136 -5.26 4.46 22.27
C ALA A 136 -4.88 5.85 21.73
N GLY A 137 -4.22 5.91 20.56
CA GLY A 137 -3.82 7.17 19.93
C GLY A 137 -5.01 8.01 19.44
N VAL A 138 -6.08 7.37 18.94
CA VAL A 138 -7.30 8.09 18.53
C VAL A 138 -8.06 8.64 19.75
N ILE A 139 -8.16 7.87 20.84
CA ILE A 139 -8.76 8.36 22.09
C ILE A 139 -7.95 9.56 22.64
N ALA A 140 -6.63 9.49 22.60
CA ALA A 140 -5.78 10.60 23.02
C ALA A 140 -6.01 11.87 22.17
N GLN A 141 -6.22 11.73 20.86
CA GLN A 141 -6.56 12.85 19.97
C GLN A 141 -7.95 13.44 20.28
N TYR A 142 -8.93 12.61 20.63
CA TYR A 142 -10.29 13.08 20.95
C TYR A 142 -10.35 14.02 22.17
N PHE A 143 -9.51 13.76 23.18
CA PHE A 143 -9.43 14.59 24.39
C PHE A 143 -8.40 15.72 24.31
N ALA A 144 -7.76 15.89 23.15
CA ALA A 144 -6.72 16.89 22.98
C ALA A 144 -7.29 18.32 23.05
N LYS A 145 -6.58 19.17 23.78
CA LYS A 145 -6.84 20.62 23.92
C LYS A 145 -5.71 21.47 23.36
N SER A 146 -4.69 20.84 22.78
CA SER A 146 -3.59 21.53 22.10
C SER A 146 -3.09 20.71 20.92
N ILE A 147 -2.49 21.40 19.95
CA ILE A 147 -1.92 20.79 18.74
C ILE A 147 -0.82 19.78 19.09
N MET A 148 -0.06 20.04 20.16
CA MET A 148 0.97 19.11 20.65
C MET A 148 0.36 17.85 21.29
N GLN A 149 -0.82 17.94 21.90
CA GLN A 149 -1.54 16.74 22.38
C GLN A 149 -2.09 15.93 21.20
N ILE A 150 -2.62 16.59 20.16
CA ILE A 150 -3.01 15.91 18.91
C ILE A 150 -1.79 15.23 18.28
N PHE A 151 -0.65 15.93 18.20
CA PHE A 151 0.62 15.37 17.71
C PHE A 151 1.02 14.09 18.46
N GLY A 152 1.02 14.12 19.79
CA GLY A 152 1.36 12.96 20.61
C GLY A 152 0.42 11.77 20.37
N GLY A 153 -0.90 12.00 20.40
CA GLY A 153 -1.88 10.95 20.11
C GLY A 153 -1.78 10.41 18.68
N LYS A 154 -1.49 11.29 17.72
CA LYS A 154 -1.36 10.96 16.30
C LYS A 154 -0.12 10.14 16.00
N ILE A 155 1.02 10.41 16.66
CA ILE A 155 2.21 9.54 16.55
C ILE A 155 1.89 8.11 16.99
N VAL A 156 1.22 7.95 18.13
CA VAL A 156 0.85 6.63 18.66
C VAL A 156 -0.12 5.93 17.72
N ALA A 157 -1.14 6.64 17.23
CA ALA A 157 -2.10 6.11 16.27
C ALA A 157 -1.41 5.69 14.96
N CYS A 158 -0.57 6.56 14.40
CA CYS A 158 0.13 6.34 13.14
C CYS A 158 1.18 5.24 13.22
N PHE A 159 1.81 5.05 14.38
CA PHE A 159 2.66 3.89 14.60
C PHE A 159 1.85 2.59 14.50
N GLY A 160 0.66 2.54 15.11
CA GLY A 160 -0.27 1.42 14.94
C GLY A 160 -0.74 1.24 13.49
N PHE A 161 -1.17 2.32 12.83
CA PHE A 161 -1.63 2.27 11.44
C PHE A 161 -0.53 1.78 10.49
N GLY A 162 0.69 2.27 10.64
CA GLY A 162 1.79 1.91 9.75
C GLY A 162 2.29 0.47 9.95
N LEU A 163 2.18 -0.08 11.17
CA LEU A 163 2.38 -1.53 11.41
C LEU A 163 1.36 -2.33 10.61
N GLY A 164 0.08 -1.95 10.68
CA GLY A 164 -1.00 -2.59 9.94
C GLY A 164 -0.90 -2.41 8.43
N HIS A 165 -0.51 -1.22 7.96
CA HIS A 165 -0.37 -0.89 6.55
C HIS A 165 0.75 -1.68 5.88
N SER A 166 1.88 -1.84 6.57
CA SER A 166 3.03 -2.59 6.06
C SER A 166 2.78 -4.10 6.09
N LEU A 167 2.03 -4.59 7.09
CA LEU A 167 1.77 -6.01 7.27
C LEU A 167 0.56 -6.53 6.46
N GLY A 168 -0.47 -5.71 6.28
CA GLY A 168 -1.73 -6.10 5.65
C GLY A 168 -1.56 -6.75 4.27
N PRO A 169 -0.89 -6.09 3.30
CA PRO A 169 -0.67 -6.64 1.96
C PRO A 169 0.11 -7.96 1.98
N VAL A 170 1.05 -8.10 2.90
CA VAL A 170 1.89 -9.29 3.02
C VAL A 170 1.07 -10.45 3.58
N PHE A 171 0.26 -10.19 4.60
CA PHE A 171 -0.61 -11.23 5.15
C PHE A 171 -1.65 -11.67 4.12
N VAL A 172 -2.23 -10.73 3.37
CA VAL A 172 -3.13 -11.06 2.25
C VAL A 172 -2.40 -11.87 1.17
N ALA A 173 -1.14 -11.55 0.84
CA ALA A 173 -0.36 -12.31 -0.13
C ALA A 173 -0.07 -13.75 0.30
N GLU A 174 0.15 -13.98 1.61
CA GLU A 174 0.38 -15.30 2.20
C GLU A 174 -0.89 -16.15 2.23
N LEU A 175 -2.06 -15.53 2.42
CA LEU A 175 -3.35 -16.24 2.49
C LEU A 175 -4.03 -16.41 1.13
N ALA A 176 -3.87 -15.45 0.22
CA ALA A 176 -4.60 -15.45 -1.04
C ALA A 176 -4.19 -16.66 -1.91
N PRO A 177 -5.16 -17.34 -2.53
CA PRO A 177 -4.87 -18.39 -3.50
C PRO A 177 -3.96 -17.85 -4.60
N VAL A 178 -3.02 -18.68 -5.08
CA VAL A 178 -2.00 -18.27 -6.07
C VAL A 178 -2.64 -17.56 -7.28
N ARG A 179 -3.78 -18.06 -7.77
CA ARG A 179 -4.52 -17.51 -8.91
C ARG A 179 -5.13 -16.12 -8.66
N MET A 180 -5.54 -15.81 -7.43
CA MET A 180 -6.25 -14.57 -7.07
C MET A 180 -5.38 -13.56 -6.32
N ARG A 181 -4.14 -13.92 -5.98
CA ARG A 181 -3.23 -13.08 -5.19
C ARG A 181 -3.05 -11.68 -5.76
N GLY A 182 -2.84 -11.56 -7.07
CA GLY A 182 -2.69 -10.26 -7.74
C GLY A 182 -3.93 -9.37 -7.58
N THR A 183 -5.12 -9.94 -7.75
CA THR A 183 -6.40 -9.24 -7.56
C THR A 183 -6.61 -8.84 -6.10
N CYS A 184 -6.32 -9.72 -5.14
CA CYS A 184 -6.39 -9.39 -3.70
C CYS A 184 -5.42 -8.26 -3.33
N LEU A 185 -4.24 -8.20 -3.93
CA LEU A 185 -3.29 -7.10 -3.72
C LEU A 185 -3.77 -5.78 -4.35
N ALA A 186 -4.40 -5.83 -5.53
CA ALA A 186 -5.01 -4.64 -6.13
C ALA A 186 -6.19 -4.10 -5.29
N LEU A 187 -6.93 -4.98 -4.60
CA LEU A 187 -8.00 -4.58 -3.68
C LEU A 187 -7.49 -3.75 -2.49
N VAL A 188 -6.21 -3.88 -2.10
CA VAL A 188 -5.60 -3.04 -1.04
C VAL A 188 -5.79 -1.56 -1.35
N ASN A 189 -5.47 -1.10 -2.56
CA ASN A 189 -5.64 0.31 -2.92
C ASN A 189 -7.11 0.73 -2.81
N THR A 190 -8.03 -0.13 -3.28
CA THR A 190 -9.47 0.13 -3.16
C THR A 190 -9.89 0.40 -1.73
N MET A 191 -9.38 -0.38 -0.79
CA MET A 191 -9.68 -0.24 0.63
C MET A 191 -9.12 1.06 1.19
N ILE A 192 -7.93 1.50 0.75
CA ILE A 192 -7.38 2.82 1.09
C ILE A 192 -8.31 3.94 0.59
N VAL A 193 -8.76 3.88 -0.67
CA VAL A 193 -9.65 4.93 -1.22
C VAL A 193 -11.02 4.94 -0.53
N ILE A 194 -11.55 3.78 -0.15
CA ILE A 194 -12.76 3.68 0.70
C ILE A 194 -12.51 4.38 2.04
N GLY A 195 -11.35 4.19 2.65
CA GLY A 195 -10.95 4.90 3.87
C GLY A 195 -10.97 6.43 3.74
N GLN A 196 -10.38 6.95 2.66
CA GLN A 196 -10.37 8.39 2.35
C GLN A 196 -11.79 8.93 2.18
N TRP A 197 -12.63 8.18 1.45
CA TRP A 197 -14.04 8.53 1.24
C TRP A 197 -14.85 8.48 2.54
N LEU A 198 -14.60 7.50 3.42
CA LEU A 198 -15.26 7.41 4.73
C LEU A 198 -14.88 8.56 5.66
N ASN A 199 -13.62 8.99 5.65
CA ASN A 199 -13.19 10.16 6.42
C ASN A 199 -13.89 11.44 5.94
N SER A 200 -13.88 11.67 4.63
CA SER A 200 -14.58 12.80 4.03
C SER A 200 -16.09 12.75 4.30
N LEU A 201 -16.70 11.55 4.31
CA LEU A 201 -18.10 11.38 4.68
C LEU A 201 -18.35 11.72 6.16
N ALA A 202 -17.49 11.28 7.06
CA ALA A 202 -17.60 11.58 8.49
C ALA A 202 -17.49 13.08 8.75
N VAL A 203 -16.58 13.77 8.07
CA VAL A 203 -16.42 15.23 8.15
C VAL A 203 -17.65 15.94 7.57
N PHE A 204 -18.15 15.52 6.40
CA PHE A 204 -19.36 16.07 5.80
C PHE A 204 -20.61 15.89 6.67
N ALA A 205 -20.78 14.71 7.27
CA ALA A 205 -21.91 14.45 8.16
C ALA A 205 -21.82 15.31 9.42
N SER A 206 -20.62 15.39 10.02
CA SER A 206 -20.38 16.12 11.25
C SER A 206 -20.53 17.65 11.09
N ASP A 207 -19.98 18.21 10.00
CA ASP A 207 -20.06 19.64 9.68
C ASP A 207 -21.51 20.11 9.44
N LYS A 208 -22.37 19.23 8.92
CA LYS A 208 -23.80 19.52 8.75
C LYS A 208 -24.62 19.46 10.03
N THR A 209 -24.24 18.61 10.98
CA THR A 209 -25.04 18.34 12.17
C THR A 209 -24.56 19.08 13.42
N HIS A 210 -23.30 19.51 13.45
CA HIS A 210 -22.70 20.13 14.63
C HIS A 210 -21.95 21.41 14.27
N THR A 211 -22.22 22.46 15.03
CA THR A 211 -21.47 23.73 15.00
C THR A 211 -20.43 23.83 16.12
N ASP A 212 -20.41 22.87 17.04
CA ASP A 212 -19.55 22.89 18.22
C ASP A 212 -18.25 22.08 18.01
N GLN A 213 -17.42 21.94 19.05
CA GLN A 213 -16.19 21.12 19.03
C GLN A 213 -16.42 19.67 18.57
N LEU A 214 -17.65 19.15 18.68
CA LEU A 214 -18.01 17.83 18.16
C LEU A 214 -17.81 17.71 16.64
N ALA A 215 -17.90 18.83 15.91
CA ALA A 215 -17.72 18.87 14.45
C ALA A 215 -16.39 18.23 14.00
N TRP A 216 -15.30 18.52 14.71
CA TRP A 216 -13.96 18.00 14.38
C TRP A 216 -13.59 16.74 15.17
N ARG A 217 -14.20 16.53 16.34
CA ARG A 217 -13.94 15.35 17.17
C ARG A 217 -14.63 14.08 16.68
N ILE A 218 -15.82 14.18 16.07
CA ILE A 218 -16.54 13.03 15.50
C ILE A 218 -15.73 12.35 14.39
N PRO A 219 -15.18 13.08 13.39
CA PRO A 219 -14.29 12.49 12.38
C PRO A 219 -13.06 11.79 12.97
N ILE A 220 -12.52 12.29 14.10
CA ILE A 220 -11.39 11.63 14.78
C ILE A 220 -11.84 10.33 15.45
N ILE A 221 -12.90 10.35 16.27
CA ILE A 221 -13.29 9.15 17.04
C ILE A 221 -13.85 8.03 16.15
N THR A 222 -14.49 8.37 15.03
CA THR A 222 -15.02 7.38 14.07
C THR A 222 -13.91 6.56 13.41
N GLN A 223 -12.65 7.02 13.45
CA GLN A 223 -11.47 6.25 13.05
C GLN A 223 -11.24 5.00 13.92
N ILE A 224 -11.87 4.88 15.11
CA ILE A 224 -11.82 3.66 15.94
C ILE A 224 -12.61 2.52 15.31
N ILE A 225 -13.55 2.79 14.40
CA ILE A 225 -14.45 1.76 13.86
C ILE A 225 -13.67 0.64 13.14
N PRO A 226 -12.78 0.91 12.15
CA PRO A 226 -12.01 -0.16 11.51
C PRO A 226 -11.13 -0.99 12.46
N PRO A 227 -10.27 -0.42 13.33
CA PRO A 227 -9.46 -1.21 14.25
C PRO A 227 -10.30 -1.90 15.33
N GLY A 228 -11.42 -1.31 15.76
CA GLY A 228 -12.36 -1.94 16.69
C GLY A 228 -13.03 -3.18 16.11
N LEU A 229 -13.55 -3.08 14.88
CA LEU A 229 -14.09 -4.24 14.15
C LEU A 229 -13.04 -5.33 13.95
N LEU A 230 -11.79 -4.94 13.67
CA LEU A 230 -10.69 -5.88 13.54
C LEU A 230 -10.39 -6.58 14.88
N LEU A 231 -10.34 -5.86 16.00
CA LEU A 231 -10.16 -6.44 17.33
C LEU A 231 -11.24 -7.46 17.70
N LEU A 232 -12.49 -7.21 17.29
CA LEU A 232 -13.59 -8.17 17.50
C LEU A 232 -13.45 -9.42 16.63
N GLY A 233 -12.88 -9.31 15.43
CA GLY A 233 -12.65 -10.42 14.51
C GLY A 233 -11.36 -11.22 14.76
N LEU A 234 -10.37 -10.61 15.43
CA LEU A 234 -9.05 -11.20 15.67
C LEU A 234 -9.04 -12.51 16.48
N PRO A 235 -9.93 -12.76 17.46
CA PRO A 235 -9.99 -14.06 18.14
C PRO A 235 -10.16 -15.22 17.15
N PHE A 236 -10.90 -14.99 16.07
CA PHE A 236 -11.20 -15.99 15.07
C PHE A 236 -10.13 -16.12 13.97
N LEU A 237 -9.31 -15.08 13.78
CA LEU A 237 -8.27 -15.05 12.77
C LEU A 237 -7.10 -15.99 13.17
N PRO A 238 -6.75 -17.00 12.36
CA PRO A 238 -5.57 -17.83 12.59
C PRO A 238 -4.28 -17.06 12.31
N GLU A 239 -3.16 -17.58 12.82
CA GLU A 239 -1.83 -17.06 12.45
C GLU A 239 -1.45 -17.52 11.03
N SER A 240 -0.60 -16.76 10.34
CA SER A 240 -0.18 -17.11 8.98
C SER A 240 0.44 -18.51 8.89
N PRO A 241 -0.04 -19.40 7.99
CA PRO A 241 0.55 -20.72 7.80
C PRO A 241 2.03 -20.65 7.39
N SER A 242 2.38 -19.70 6.52
CA SER A 242 3.76 -19.48 6.08
C SER A 242 4.68 -19.10 7.23
N TRP A 243 4.22 -18.23 8.13
CA TRP A 243 5.00 -17.86 9.32
C TRP A 243 5.28 -19.06 10.23
N LEU A 244 4.24 -19.89 10.45
CA LEU A 244 4.31 -21.05 11.34
C LEU A 244 5.29 -22.10 10.82
N ILE A 245 5.30 -22.37 9.51
CA ILE A 245 6.26 -23.29 8.89
C ILE A 245 7.69 -22.76 9.02
N MET A 246 7.91 -21.47 8.74
CA MET A 246 9.24 -20.85 8.88
C MET A 246 9.78 -20.88 10.32
N HIS A 247 8.91 -20.96 11.31
CA HIS A 247 9.26 -21.06 12.73
C HIS A 247 9.27 -22.49 13.29
N GLY A 248 9.24 -23.50 12.42
CA GLY A 248 9.32 -24.91 12.82
C GLY A 248 8.06 -25.41 13.55
N LYS A 249 6.89 -24.84 13.25
CA LYS A 249 5.59 -25.21 13.84
C LYS A 249 4.61 -25.81 12.81
N PRO A 250 4.93 -26.97 12.21
CA PRO A 250 4.12 -27.55 11.14
C PRO A 250 2.71 -27.97 11.59
N GLU A 251 2.54 -28.42 12.84
CA GLU A 251 1.22 -28.80 13.35
C GLU A 251 0.26 -27.61 13.51
N GLU A 252 0.77 -26.47 13.99
CA GLU A 252 -0.01 -25.22 14.06
C GLU A 252 -0.33 -24.71 12.65
N ALA A 253 0.61 -24.86 11.71
CA ALA A 253 0.40 -24.47 10.30
C ALA A 253 -0.72 -25.30 9.65
N ALA A 254 -0.75 -26.61 9.87
CA ALA A 254 -1.81 -27.49 9.37
C ALA A 254 -3.19 -27.10 9.93
N LYS A 255 -3.27 -26.77 11.23
CA LYS A 255 -4.51 -26.24 11.85
C LYS A 255 -4.94 -24.92 11.22
N SER A 256 -3.98 -24.05 10.92
CA SER A 256 -4.22 -22.77 10.26
C SER A 256 -4.78 -22.95 8.85
N PHE A 257 -4.17 -23.80 8.02
CA PHE A 257 -4.67 -24.15 6.69
C PHE A 257 -6.10 -24.66 6.69
N ARG A 258 -6.43 -25.60 7.60
CA ARG A 258 -7.81 -26.11 7.77
C ARG A 258 -8.80 -25.01 8.12
N ARG A 259 -8.37 -24.00 8.87
CA ARG A 259 -9.24 -22.90 9.29
C ARG A 259 -9.48 -21.88 8.18
N PHE A 260 -8.46 -21.61 7.36
CA PHE A 260 -8.57 -20.69 6.22
C PHE A 260 -9.35 -21.31 5.04
N ASN A 261 -8.99 -22.52 4.62
CA ASN A 261 -9.53 -23.16 3.42
C ASN A 261 -10.76 -24.03 3.72
N GLY A 262 -10.92 -24.51 4.96
CA GLY A 262 -12.01 -25.38 5.39
C GLY A 262 -11.62 -26.86 5.53
N PRO A 263 -12.58 -27.71 5.93
CA PRO A 263 -12.31 -29.11 6.29
C PRO A 263 -12.02 -30.04 5.12
N ASN A 264 -12.45 -29.69 3.90
CA ASN A 264 -12.27 -30.52 2.69
C ASN A 264 -11.01 -30.14 1.89
N PHE A 265 -10.14 -29.29 2.44
CA PHE A 265 -8.92 -28.86 1.78
C PHE A 265 -7.81 -29.88 2.03
N ASP A 266 -7.05 -30.22 0.99
CA ASP A 266 -5.86 -31.06 1.13
C ASP A 266 -4.75 -30.26 1.82
N VAL A 267 -4.64 -30.48 3.12
CA VAL A 267 -3.66 -29.79 3.96
C VAL A 267 -2.27 -30.38 3.73
N ASP A 268 -2.17 -31.66 3.44
CA ASP A 268 -0.90 -32.38 3.38
C ASP A 268 -0.16 -32.01 2.09
N GLU A 269 -0.88 -31.88 0.97
CA GLU A 269 -0.33 -31.35 -0.28
C GLU A 269 0.14 -29.89 -0.10
N ALA A 270 -0.70 -29.02 0.45
CA ALA A 270 -0.37 -27.60 0.64
C ALA A 270 0.79 -27.38 1.62
N MET A 271 0.85 -28.18 2.70
CA MET A 271 1.96 -28.20 3.65
C MET A 271 3.25 -28.65 2.96
N THR A 272 3.20 -29.71 2.15
CA THR A 272 4.37 -30.23 1.42
C THR A 272 4.90 -29.21 0.41
N ILE A 273 4.03 -28.57 -0.36
CA ILE A 273 4.43 -27.51 -1.30
C ILE A 273 5.08 -26.35 -0.55
N MET A 274 4.51 -25.94 0.59
CA MET A 274 5.04 -24.80 1.34
C MET A 274 6.34 -25.14 2.10
N THR A 275 6.49 -26.35 2.64
CA THR A 275 7.75 -26.78 3.29
C THR A 275 8.87 -26.94 2.28
N VAL A 276 8.60 -27.50 1.09
CA VAL A 276 9.59 -27.57 0.00
C VAL A 276 9.97 -26.17 -0.48
N ALA A 277 9.01 -25.25 -0.62
CA ALA A 277 9.30 -23.87 -0.96
C ALA A 277 10.20 -23.19 0.10
N VAL A 278 9.88 -23.35 1.39
CA VAL A 278 10.68 -22.79 2.49
C VAL A 278 12.07 -23.44 2.59
N ALA A 279 12.18 -24.75 2.43
CA ALA A 279 13.45 -25.48 2.47
C ALA A 279 14.36 -25.06 1.31
N LYS A 280 13.81 -24.98 0.10
CA LYS A 280 14.51 -24.45 -1.08
C LYS A 280 14.94 -23.00 -0.86
N GLU A 281 14.10 -22.18 -0.22
CA GLU A 281 14.46 -20.80 0.16
C GLU A 281 15.59 -20.74 1.19
N GLN A 282 15.64 -21.67 2.16
CA GLN A 282 16.71 -21.78 3.15
C GLN A 282 18.03 -22.25 2.52
N GLU A 283 17.99 -23.19 1.57
CA GLU A 283 19.18 -23.69 0.86
C GLU A 283 19.83 -22.64 -0.04
N TYR A 284 19.04 -21.80 -0.73
CA TYR A 284 19.55 -20.64 -1.45
C TYR A 284 20.11 -19.56 -0.50
N SER A 285 19.71 -19.58 0.77
CA SER A 285 20.07 -18.59 1.79
C SER A 285 21.25 -19.02 2.66
N LYS A 286 22.41 -19.33 2.06
CA LYS A 286 23.65 -19.60 2.83
C LYS A 286 24.13 -18.42 3.70
N GLU A 287 23.59 -17.21 3.50
CA GLU A 287 23.97 -16.00 4.26
C GLU A 287 22.84 -15.36 5.09
N GLY A 288 21.61 -15.90 5.09
CA GLY A 288 20.48 -15.31 5.82
C GLY A 288 20.15 -13.89 5.32
N GLY A 289 19.18 -13.76 4.41
CA GLY A 289 18.95 -12.54 3.61
C GLY A 289 19.17 -11.21 4.34
N SER A 290 20.34 -10.60 4.15
CA SER A 290 20.69 -9.35 4.81
C SER A 290 19.91 -8.19 4.18
N TRP A 291 19.59 -7.13 4.93
CA TRP A 291 19.01 -5.90 4.37
C TRP A 291 19.88 -5.32 3.25
N LEU A 292 21.20 -5.53 3.31
CA LEU A 292 22.13 -5.15 2.24
C LEU A 292 21.88 -5.90 0.92
N GLN A 293 21.33 -7.12 0.96
CA GLN A 293 21.07 -7.91 -0.25
C GLN A 293 19.97 -7.26 -1.10
N CYS A 294 19.04 -6.52 -0.48
CA CYS A 294 18.00 -5.77 -1.19
C CYS A 294 18.57 -4.70 -2.14
N PHE A 295 19.84 -4.32 -1.98
CA PHE A 295 20.52 -3.31 -2.79
C PHE A 295 21.58 -3.91 -3.73
N LYS A 296 21.77 -5.23 -3.75
CA LYS A 296 22.81 -5.89 -4.55
C LYS A 296 22.21 -6.58 -5.78
N GLY A 297 22.93 -6.49 -6.91
CA GLY A 297 22.64 -7.24 -8.13
C GLY A 297 21.20 -7.07 -8.65
N PRO A 298 20.52 -8.17 -9.05
CA PRO A 298 19.18 -8.11 -9.63
C PRO A 298 18.11 -7.67 -8.63
N ASP A 299 18.27 -7.98 -7.34
CA ASP A 299 17.36 -7.53 -6.27
C ASP A 299 17.48 -6.01 -6.04
N GLY A 300 18.67 -5.44 -6.16
CA GLY A 300 18.87 -3.98 -6.17
C GLY A 300 18.05 -3.28 -7.23
N ARG A 301 18.01 -3.84 -8.45
CA ARG A 301 17.18 -3.31 -9.54
C ARG A 301 15.69 -3.41 -9.24
N ARG A 302 15.22 -4.51 -8.66
CA ARG A 302 13.82 -4.70 -8.24
C ARG A 302 13.43 -3.66 -7.19
N THR A 303 14.24 -3.52 -6.14
CA THR A 303 14.02 -2.55 -5.06
C THR A 303 13.96 -1.12 -5.59
N MET A 304 14.89 -0.73 -6.47
CA MET A 304 14.88 0.60 -7.10
C MET A 304 13.60 0.84 -7.91
N ILE A 305 13.16 -0.11 -8.74
CA ILE A 305 11.94 0.05 -9.54
C ILE A 305 10.73 0.31 -8.62
N ILE A 306 10.57 -0.47 -7.55
CA ILE A 306 9.42 -0.33 -6.65
C ILE A 306 9.49 1.01 -5.89
N CYS A 307 10.65 1.36 -5.33
CA CYS A 307 10.83 2.61 -4.60
C CYS A 307 10.51 3.82 -5.48
N PHE A 308 11.02 3.87 -6.71
CA PHE A 308 10.77 4.98 -7.63
C PHE A 308 9.31 5.05 -8.10
N VAL A 309 8.61 3.91 -8.22
CA VAL A 309 7.16 3.92 -8.51
C VAL A 309 6.38 4.60 -7.38
N PHE A 310 6.68 4.31 -6.11
CA PHE A 310 5.99 4.96 -4.99
C PHE A 310 6.44 6.41 -4.77
N ILE A 311 7.73 6.70 -4.95
CA ILE A 311 8.27 8.07 -4.90
C ILE A 311 7.63 8.93 -5.99
N SER A 312 7.40 8.37 -7.19
CA SER A 312 6.74 9.10 -8.27
C SER A 312 5.32 9.55 -7.90
N GLN A 313 4.56 8.75 -7.14
CA GLN A 313 3.23 9.15 -6.66
C GLN A 313 3.30 10.40 -5.79
N GLN A 314 4.34 10.51 -4.94
CA GLN A 314 4.55 11.68 -4.08
C GLN A 314 4.89 12.92 -4.91
N PHE A 315 5.79 12.80 -5.90
CA PHE A 315 6.22 13.92 -6.74
C PHE A 315 5.20 14.37 -7.78
N ILE A 316 4.26 13.51 -8.16
CA ILE A 316 3.14 13.89 -9.03
C ILE A 316 2.05 14.61 -8.20
N GLY A 317 2.22 14.78 -6.88
CA GLY A 317 1.40 15.69 -6.09
C GLY A 317 0.17 15.06 -5.44
N VAL A 318 0.19 13.75 -5.17
CA VAL A 318 -0.90 13.05 -4.46
C VAL A 318 -1.24 13.70 -3.11
N ASN A 319 -0.24 14.18 -2.37
CA ASN A 319 -0.48 14.84 -1.08
C ASN A 319 -1.26 16.15 -1.24
N PHE A 320 -1.09 16.87 -2.36
CA PHE A 320 -1.87 18.07 -2.61
C PHE A 320 -3.31 17.75 -3.00
N VAL A 321 -3.50 16.92 -4.04
CA VAL A 321 -4.83 16.69 -4.64
C VAL A 321 -5.68 15.68 -3.89
N SER A 322 -5.09 14.77 -3.10
CA SER A 322 -5.85 13.83 -2.26
C SER A 322 -5.72 14.13 -0.77
N GLY A 323 -4.57 14.66 -0.32
CA GLY A 323 -4.34 14.97 1.10
C GLY A 323 -4.84 16.34 1.54
N TYR A 324 -4.79 17.35 0.66
CA TYR A 324 -5.11 18.76 0.98
C TYR A 324 -6.30 19.32 0.18
N LEU A 325 -7.02 18.47 -0.54
CA LEU A 325 -8.08 18.85 -1.48
C LEU A 325 -9.16 19.74 -0.84
N THR A 326 -9.70 19.29 0.29
CA THR A 326 -10.82 19.95 0.98
C THR A 326 -10.39 21.30 1.55
N TYR A 327 -9.19 21.35 2.12
CA TYR A 327 -8.61 22.58 2.61
C TYR A 327 -8.35 23.59 1.47
N TYR A 328 -7.83 23.12 0.34
CA TYR A 328 -7.67 23.94 -0.85
C TYR A 328 -9.01 24.52 -1.33
N PHE A 329 -10.07 23.70 -1.41
CA PHE A 329 -11.40 24.19 -1.82
C PHE A 329 -11.94 25.26 -0.87
N ARG A 330 -11.68 25.13 0.44
CA ARG A 330 -12.06 26.15 1.42
C ARG A 330 -11.30 27.46 1.17
N LEU A 331 -9.97 27.40 1.09
CA LEU A 331 -9.13 28.58 0.83
C LEU A 331 -9.44 29.24 -0.52
N ALA A 332 -9.82 28.46 -1.52
CA ALA A 332 -10.16 28.96 -2.85
C ALA A 332 -11.55 29.63 -2.91
N GLY A 333 -12.30 29.69 -1.80
CA GLY A 333 -13.59 30.38 -1.71
C GLY A 333 -14.77 29.60 -2.32
N VAL A 334 -14.67 28.27 -2.40
CA VAL A 334 -15.77 27.42 -2.87
C VAL A 334 -16.91 27.43 -1.84
N GLN A 335 -18.16 27.68 -2.27
CA GLN A 335 -19.31 27.84 -1.35
C GLN A 335 -19.59 26.63 -0.45
N ASN A 336 -19.30 25.41 -0.91
CA ASN A 336 -19.46 24.19 -0.12
C ASN A 336 -18.23 23.27 -0.29
N PRO A 337 -17.10 23.58 0.38
CA PRO A 337 -15.83 22.91 0.12
C PRO A 337 -15.86 21.45 0.58
N ILE A 338 -16.48 21.16 1.73
CA ILE A 338 -16.58 19.80 2.29
C ILE A 338 -17.51 18.92 1.44
N GLY A 339 -18.66 19.44 1.00
CA GLY A 339 -19.58 18.68 0.15
C GLY A 339 -19.00 18.38 -1.24
N ILE A 340 -18.30 19.33 -1.85
CA ILE A 340 -17.65 19.12 -3.15
C ILE A 340 -16.45 18.18 -3.01
N ALA A 341 -15.68 18.28 -1.93
CA ALA A 341 -14.62 17.31 -1.64
C ALA A 341 -15.17 15.88 -1.49
N GLN A 342 -16.30 15.71 -0.80
CA GLN A 342 -16.94 14.40 -0.68
C GLN A 342 -17.34 13.81 -2.04
N ALA A 343 -17.87 14.64 -2.94
CA ALA A 343 -18.14 14.23 -4.31
C ALA A 343 -16.84 13.86 -5.06
N ALA A 344 -15.78 14.63 -4.88
CA ALA A 344 -14.48 14.37 -5.51
C ALA A 344 -13.83 13.06 -5.01
N PHE A 345 -13.92 12.74 -3.72
CA PHE A 345 -13.47 11.45 -3.19
C PHE A 345 -14.33 10.28 -3.70
N ALA A 346 -15.63 10.48 -3.92
CA ALA A 346 -16.48 9.46 -4.54
C ALA A 346 -16.09 9.19 -6.00
N VAL A 347 -15.75 10.24 -6.76
CA VAL A 347 -15.24 10.12 -8.12
C VAL A 347 -13.87 9.41 -8.13
N GLN A 348 -13.00 9.71 -7.18
CA GLN A 348 -11.73 8.99 -6.99
C GLN A 348 -11.96 7.49 -6.72
N LEU A 349 -12.92 7.14 -5.87
CA LEU A 349 -13.31 5.76 -5.60
C LEU A 349 -13.80 5.04 -6.86
N PHE A 350 -14.65 5.71 -7.65
CA PHE A 350 -15.11 5.19 -8.93
C PHE A 350 -13.96 5.00 -9.93
N GLY A 351 -13.00 5.94 -9.99
CA GLY A 351 -11.79 5.80 -10.79
C GLY A 351 -10.95 4.60 -10.40
N ASN A 352 -10.80 4.35 -9.10
CA ASN A 352 -10.13 3.14 -8.62
C ASN A 352 -10.87 1.86 -9.04
N MET A 353 -12.20 1.81 -8.99
CA MET A 353 -12.96 0.63 -9.44
C MET A 353 -12.80 0.38 -10.95
N CYS A 354 -12.66 1.44 -11.75
CA CYS A 354 -12.40 1.34 -13.19
C CYS A 354 -11.01 0.76 -13.50
N SER A 355 -10.06 0.83 -12.56
CA SER A 355 -8.69 0.32 -12.75
C SER A 355 -8.64 -1.21 -12.87
N TRP A 356 -9.54 -1.95 -12.21
CA TRP A 356 -9.48 -3.42 -12.14
C TRP A 356 -9.50 -4.10 -13.51
N PRO A 357 -10.51 -3.83 -14.38
CA PRO A 357 -10.49 -4.40 -15.73
C PRO A 357 -9.39 -3.81 -16.62
N LEU A 358 -8.86 -2.63 -16.28
CA LEU A 358 -7.86 -1.94 -17.08
C LEU A 358 -6.46 -2.50 -16.87
N ILE A 359 -6.08 -2.82 -15.63
CA ILE A 359 -4.76 -3.38 -15.26
C ILE A 359 -4.47 -4.66 -16.04
N ASP A 360 -5.48 -5.53 -16.18
CA ASP A 360 -5.33 -6.79 -16.89
C ASP A 360 -5.41 -6.63 -18.42
N ARG A 361 -6.17 -5.66 -18.93
CA ARG A 361 -6.28 -5.42 -20.38
C ARG A 361 -5.10 -4.63 -20.96
N VAL A 362 -4.71 -3.54 -20.32
CA VAL A 362 -3.73 -2.58 -20.83
C VAL A 362 -2.30 -2.97 -20.41
N GLY A 363 -2.13 -3.53 -19.21
CA GLY A 363 -0.82 -3.87 -18.63
C GLY A 363 -0.28 -2.78 -17.71
N ARG A 364 0.76 -3.10 -16.94
CA ARG A 364 1.20 -2.27 -15.81
C ARG A 364 2.02 -1.07 -16.27
N ARG A 365 2.91 -1.28 -17.25
CA ARG A 365 3.80 -0.22 -17.77
C ARG A 365 3.05 0.91 -18.47
N PRO A 366 2.17 0.66 -19.47
CA PRO A 366 1.44 1.73 -20.15
C PRO A 366 0.50 2.49 -19.21
N MET A 367 -0.07 1.84 -18.19
CA MET A 367 -0.90 2.52 -17.20
C MET A 367 -0.11 3.47 -16.30
N ILE A 368 1.04 3.05 -15.77
CA ILE A 368 1.87 3.91 -14.91
C ILE A 368 2.53 5.02 -15.73
N VAL A 369 3.18 4.67 -16.86
CA VAL A 369 3.91 5.65 -17.67
C VAL A 369 2.94 6.60 -18.36
N GLY A 370 1.91 6.09 -19.02
CA GLY A 370 0.87 6.89 -19.65
C GLY A 370 0.11 7.75 -18.64
N GLY A 371 -0.26 7.16 -17.49
CA GLY A 371 -0.87 7.89 -16.38
C GLY A 371 -0.01 9.04 -15.88
N CYS A 372 1.31 8.83 -15.72
CA CYS A 372 2.25 9.88 -15.32
C CYS A 372 2.19 11.07 -16.28
N PHE A 373 2.31 10.82 -17.59
CA PHE A 373 2.27 11.88 -18.59
C PHE A 373 0.94 12.65 -18.59
N VAL A 374 -0.20 11.93 -18.53
CA VAL A 374 -1.52 12.58 -18.51
C VAL A 374 -1.69 13.41 -17.24
N MET A 375 -1.31 12.89 -16.08
CA MET A 375 -1.41 13.64 -14.82
C MET A 375 -0.48 14.86 -14.78
N THR A 376 0.75 14.72 -15.26
CA THR A 376 1.69 15.84 -15.41
C THR A 376 1.14 16.92 -16.34
N ALA A 377 0.52 16.54 -17.46
CA ALA A 377 -0.14 17.49 -18.36
C ALA A 377 -1.34 18.19 -17.67
N THR A 378 -2.16 17.45 -16.92
CA THR A 378 -3.27 18.02 -16.17
C THR A 378 -2.80 18.99 -15.07
N LEU A 379 -1.69 18.69 -14.38
CA LEU A 379 -1.09 19.63 -13.41
C LEU A 379 -0.65 20.94 -14.07
N LEU A 380 -0.07 20.87 -15.28
CA LEU A 380 0.30 22.06 -16.04
C LEU A 380 -0.93 22.91 -16.37
N LEU A 381 -2.04 22.27 -16.78
CA LEU A 381 -3.31 22.94 -17.06
C LEU A 381 -3.90 23.59 -15.81
N ILE A 382 -3.94 22.89 -14.69
CA ILE A 382 -4.44 23.42 -13.40
C ILE A 382 -3.61 24.62 -12.96
N GLY A 383 -2.28 24.50 -13.01
CA GLY A 383 -1.37 25.61 -12.69
C GLY A 383 -1.58 26.82 -13.59
N GLY A 384 -1.74 26.60 -14.90
CA GLY A 384 -1.98 27.65 -15.89
C GLY A 384 -3.32 28.37 -15.70
N ILE A 385 -4.40 27.64 -15.39
CA ILE A 385 -5.69 28.27 -15.06
C ILE A 385 -5.58 29.02 -13.72
N GLY A 386 -4.77 28.51 -12.80
CA GLY A 386 -4.46 29.12 -11.51
C GLY A 386 -3.77 30.49 -11.58
N THR A 387 -3.27 30.92 -12.74
CA THR A 387 -2.74 32.29 -12.92
C THR A 387 -3.82 33.31 -13.24
N LEU A 388 -5.04 32.88 -13.59
CA LEU A 388 -6.17 33.75 -13.88
C LEU A 388 -6.88 34.13 -12.58
N GLU A 389 -6.40 35.18 -11.94
CA GLU A 389 -6.92 35.68 -10.66
C GLU A 389 -8.32 36.30 -10.82
N ASN A 390 -9.13 36.23 -9.76
CA ASN A 390 -10.48 36.82 -9.65
C ASN A 390 -11.51 36.38 -10.70
N ASN A 391 -11.39 35.14 -11.21
CA ASN A 391 -12.35 34.58 -12.15
C ASN A 391 -13.05 33.34 -11.59
N GLN A 392 -14.35 33.45 -11.30
CA GLN A 392 -15.16 32.34 -10.79
C GLN A 392 -15.20 31.14 -11.76
N LYS A 393 -15.15 31.38 -13.08
CA LYS A 393 -15.08 30.30 -14.08
C LYS A 393 -13.74 29.57 -14.03
N ALA A 394 -12.64 30.29 -13.77
CA ALA A 394 -11.32 29.69 -13.60
C ALA A 394 -11.28 28.82 -12.34
N LEU A 395 -11.84 29.30 -11.22
CA LEU A 395 -11.98 28.51 -10.00
C LEU A 395 -12.76 27.20 -10.23
N MET A 396 -13.92 27.27 -10.89
CA MET A 396 -14.71 26.07 -11.21
C MET A 396 -13.94 25.09 -12.12
N ALA A 397 -13.19 25.61 -13.08
CA ALA A 397 -12.35 24.81 -13.96
C ALA A 397 -11.22 24.11 -13.18
N THR A 398 -10.53 24.83 -12.29
CA THR A 398 -9.49 24.29 -11.42
C THR A 398 -10.03 23.16 -10.54
N VAL A 399 -11.14 23.39 -9.84
CA VAL A 399 -11.79 22.39 -8.98
C VAL A 399 -12.16 21.13 -9.78
N SER A 400 -12.78 21.32 -10.96
CA SER A 400 -13.17 20.21 -11.84
C SER A 400 -11.96 19.43 -12.34
N LEU A 401 -10.90 20.11 -12.76
CA LEU A 401 -9.66 19.48 -13.22
C LEU A 401 -8.92 18.77 -12.08
N MET A 402 -8.95 19.27 -10.85
CA MET A 402 -8.41 18.56 -9.68
C MET A 402 -9.21 17.28 -9.39
N THR A 403 -10.53 17.30 -9.51
CA THR A 403 -11.34 16.08 -9.40
C THR A 403 -11.03 15.08 -10.50
N ILE A 404 -10.89 15.54 -11.75
CA ILE A 404 -10.48 14.70 -12.89
C ILE A 404 -9.07 14.14 -12.68
N TRP A 405 -8.14 14.95 -12.17
CA TRP A 405 -6.80 14.50 -11.81
C TRP A 405 -6.87 13.35 -10.80
N GLY A 406 -7.69 13.48 -9.75
CA GLY A 406 -7.88 12.44 -8.74
C GLY A 406 -8.43 11.14 -9.34
N PHE A 407 -9.43 11.26 -10.24
CA PHE A 407 -9.96 10.12 -10.99
C PHE A 407 -8.88 9.39 -11.80
N LEU A 408 -8.11 10.15 -12.58
CA LEU A 408 -7.05 9.62 -13.42
C LEU A 408 -5.93 8.97 -12.60
N TYR A 409 -5.56 9.59 -11.49
CA TYR A 409 -4.59 9.05 -10.53
C TYR A 409 -5.02 7.68 -10.01
N GLN A 410 -6.25 7.56 -9.50
CA GLN A 410 -6.75 6.30 -8.95
C GLN A 410 -6.96 5.22 -10.01
N MET A 411 -7.39 5.61 -11.22
CA MET A 411 -7.52 4.71 -12.36
C MET A 411 -6.16 4.17 -12.83
N THR A 412 -5.08 4.94 -12.67
CA THR A 412 -3.75 4.61 -13.20
C THR A 412 -2.76 4.26 -12.09
N LEU A 413 -1.98 5.23 -11.60
CA LEU A 413 -0.87 5.00 -10.69
C LEU A 413 -1.32 4.46 -9.34
N GLY A 414 -2.44 4.96 -8.78
CA GLY A 414 -2.91 4.56 -7.45
C GLY A 414 -3.03 3.04 -7.33
N ALA A 415 -3.92 2.43 -8.13
CA ALA A 415 -4.12 0.98 -8.09
C ALA A 415 -2.94 0.17 -8.63
N THR A 416 -2.35 0.60 -9.75
CA THR A 416 -1.31 -0.19 -10.45
C THR A 416 -0.02 -0.26 -9.66
N SER A 417 0.33 0.76 -8.89
CA SER A 417 1.57 0.79 -8.11
C SER A 417 1.63 -0.29 -7.02
N TYR A 418 0.50 -0.58 -6.37
CA TYR A 418 0.43 -1.66 -5.37
C TYR A 418 0.54 -3.05 -6.01
N SER A 419 -0.01 -3.24 -7.22
CA SER A 419 0.20 -4.48 -8.00
C SER A 419 1.68 -4.64 -8.36
N VAL A 420 2.35 -3.60 -8.84
CA VAL A 420 3.79 -3.61 -9.13
C VAL A 420 4.61 -3.91 -7.86
N GLY A 421 4.24 -3.32 -6.73
CA GLY A 421 4.89 -3.57 -5.43
C GLY A 421 4.75 -5.02 -4.94
N GLY A 422 3.70 -5.73 -5.35
CA GLY A 422 3.51 -7.15 -5.05
C GLY A 422 4.22 -8.11 -6.02
N GLU A 423 4.26 -7.76 -7.30
CA GLU A 423 4.76 -8.62 -8.39
C GLU A 423 6.29 -8.53 -8.60
N THR A 424 6.91 -7.40 -8.25
CA THR A 424 8.34 -7.14 -8.52
C THR A 424 9.32 -7.76 -7.52
N PRO A 425 9.08 -7.74 -6.18
CA PRO A 425 10.02 -8.29 -5.22
C PRO A 425 10.26 -9.79 -5.43
N SER A 426 11.48 -10.25 -5.15
CA SER A 426 11.72 -11.68 -4.96
C SER A 426 11.00 -12.15 -3.69
N ASN A 427 10.49 -13.39 -3.68
CA ASN A 427 9.80 -13.99 -2.53
C ASN A 427 10.65 -13.87 -1.26
N GLN A 428 11.95 -14.13 -1.37
CA GLN A 428 12.93 -14.11 -0.27
C GLN A 428 13.06 -12.75 0.42
N LEU A 429 13.06 -11.67 -0.37
CA LEU A 429 13.26 -10.31 0.12
C LEU A 429 11.96 -9.50 0.10
N ARG A 430 10.80 -10.13 -0.11
CA ARG A 430 9.53 -9.42 -0.32
C ARG A 430 9.22 -8.47 0.83
N GLN A 431 9.23 -8.95 2.08
CA GLN A 431 8.94 -8.11 3.24
C GLN A 431 9.96 -6.96 3.38
N LYS A 432 11.26 -7.25 3.25
CA LYS A 432 12.34 -6.26 3.42
C LYS A 432 12.29 -5.19 2.32
N THR A 433 12.13 -5.63 1.08
CA THR A 433 11.98 -4.75 -0.10
C THR A 433 10.74 -3.87 0.04
N TYR A 434 9.62 -4.44 0.50
CA TYR A 434 8.39 -3.69 0.71
C TYR A 434 8.53 -2.68 1.87
N SER A 435 9.17 -3.06 2.98
CA SER A 435 9.50 -2.12 4.06
C SER A 435 10.40 -0.98 3.58
N ILE A 436 11.46 -1.26 2.81
CA ILE A 436 12.33 -0.23 2.21
C ILE A 436 11.51 0.70 1.30
N ASN A 437 10.62 0.14 0.48
CA ASN A 437 9.72 0.91 -0.37
C ASN A 437 8.86 1.88 0.45
N ILE A 438 8.13 1.38 1.46
CA ILE A 438 7.28 2.22 2.30
C ILE A 438 8.10 3.29 3.05
N MET A 439 9.28 2.95 3.57
CA MET A 439 10.19 3.92 4.20
C MET A 439 10.61 5.02 3.23
N SER A 440 11.03 4.66 2.01
CA SER A 440 11.46 5.62 1.00
C SER A 440 10.32 6.54 0.54
N ALA A 441 9.13 5.98 0.33
CA ALA A 441 7.94 6.71 -0.04
C ALA A 441 7.49 7.66 1.08
N THR A 442 7.55 7.20 2.34
CA THR A 442 7.22 8.02 3.52
C THR A 442 8.22 9.15 3.73
N ALA A 443 9.50 8.93 3.45
CA ALA A 443 10.53 9.97 3.54
C ALA A 443 10.29 11.11 2.52
N VAL A 444 9.97 10.75 1.26
CA VAL A 444 9.61 11.75 0.25
C VAL A 444 8.27 12.40 0.56
N SER A 445 7.29 11.64 1.06
CA SER A 445 6.02 12.18 1.54
C SER A 445 6.23 13.21 2.64
N CYS A 446 7.11 12.93 3.62
CA CYS A 446 7.49 13.87 4.68
C CYS A 446 8.00 15.19 4.08
N MET A 447 8.96 15.12 3.16
CA MET A 447 9.45 16.32 2.48
C MET A 447 8.30 17.13 1.84
N THR A 448 7.41 16.48 1.10
CA THR A 448 6.28 17.18 0.46
C THR A 448 5.27 17.74 1.47
N LEU A 449 4.92 17.00 2.52
CA LEU A 449 3.94 17.40 3.54
C LEU A 449 4.46 18.48 4.49
N GLN A 450 5.78 18.61 4.63
CA GLN A 450 6.38 19.73 5.35
C GLN A 450 6.39 21.00 4.50
N VAL A 451 6.63 20.89 3.19
CA VAL A 451 6.62 22.06 2.30
C VAL A 451 5.18 22.52 2.00
N MET A 452 4.21 21.61 1.94
CA MET A 452 2.83 21.91 1.54
C MET A 452 2.16 23.05 2.32
N PRO A 453 2.13 23.07 3.66
CA PRO A 453 1.52 24.16 4.43
C PRO A 453 2.08 25.54 4.08
N TYR A 454 3.39 25.66 3.84
CA TYR A 454 4.01 26.92 3.41
C TYR A 454 3.54 27.37 2.02
N LEU A 455 3.31 26.43 1.10
CA LEU A 455 2.90 26.75 -0.27
C LEU A 455 1.43 27.14 -0.36
N ILE A 456 0.58 26.52 0.46
CA ILE A 456 -0.88 26.64 0.34
C ILE A 456 -1.48 27.74 1.20
N ASN A 457 -0.91 28.02 2.38
CA ASN A 457 -1.58 28.92 3.31
C ASN A 457 -1.47 30.40 2.90
N PRO A 458 -2.53 31.18 3.19
CA PRO A 458 -2.52 32.64 2.99
C PRO A 458 -1.44 33.37 3.79
N ASP A 459 -1.04 32.86 4.97
CA ASP A 459 -0.04 33.49 5.84
C ASP A 459 1.40 33.40 5.32
N GLN A 460 1.63 32.62 4.24
CA GLN A 460 2.95 32.31 3.71
C GLN A 460 3.03 32.60 2.20
N ALA A 461 3.35 31.60 1.37
CA ALA A 461 3.56 31.82 -0.05
C ALA A 461 2.25 31.97 -0.85
N ASN A 462 1.11 31.55 -0.29
CA ASN A 462 -0.23 31.66 -0.86
C ASN A 462 -0.30 31.40 -2.37
N LEU A 463 0.30 30.30 -2.81
CA LEU A 463 0.43 30.01 -4.24
C LEU A 463 -0.88 29.51 -4.87
N GLY A 464 -1.88 29.16 -4.04
CA GLY A 464 -3.17 28.67 -4.52
C GLY A 464 -3.02 27.51 -5.52
N ALA A 465 -3.61 27.64 -6.71
CA ALA A 465 -3.47 26.64 -7.77
C ALA A 465 -2.07 26.60 -8.42
N LYS A 466 -1.25 27.64 -8.27
CA LYS A 466 0.12 27.71 -8.86
C LYS A 466 1.05 26.65 -8.25
N ILE A 467 0.67 26.05 -7.11
CA ILE A 467 1.35 24.88 -6.52
C ILE A 467 1.48 23.73 -7.53
N CYS A 468 0.51 23.56 -8.44
CA CYS A 468 0.57 22.55 -9.47
C CYS A 468 1.78 22.72 -10.42
N PHE A 469 2.34 23.93 -10.58
CA PHE A 469 3.58 24.12 -11.34
C PHE A 469 4.81 23.51 -10.65
N VAL A 470 4.85 23.56 -9.31
CA VAL A 470 5.93 22.94 -8.53
C VAL A 470 5.90 21.42 -8.74
N PHE A 471 4.73 20.81 -8.59
CA PHE A 471 4.56 19.37 -8.82
C PHE A 471 4.73 18.98 -10.29
N PHE A 472 4.35 19.85 -11.24
CA PHE A 472 4.68 19.66 -12.65
C PHE A 472 6.19 19.51 -12.83
N GLY A 473 6.98 20.46 -12.32
CA GLY A 473 8.45 20.43 -12.41
C GLY A 473 9.06 19.17 -11.77
N LEU A 474 8.54 18.72 -10.63
CA LEU A 474 9.00 17.50 -9.94
C LEU A 474 8.56 16.21 -10.65
N SER A 475 7.42 16.23 -11.34
CA SER A 475 6.87 15.05 -12.03
C SER A 475 7.58 14.73 -13.34
N VAL A 476 8.13 15.73 -14.05
CA VAL A 476 8.79 15.53 -15.36
C VAL A 476 9.98 14.56 -15.27
N PRO A 477 10.96 14.73 -14.34
CA PRO A 477 12.04 13.76 -14.16
C PRO A 477 11.53 12.34 -13.82
N MET A 478 10.45 12.25 -13.05
CA MET A 478 9.85 10.96 -12.69
C MET A 478 9.23 10.27 -13.89
N CYS A 479 8.53 10.99 -14.77
CA CYS A 479 8.00 10.39 -16.00
C CYS A 479 9.12 9.91 -16.93
N VAL A 480 10.25 10.64 -17.02
CA VAL A 480 11.44 10.20 -17.76
C VAL A 480 12.00 8.90 -17.18
N TYR A 481 12.20 8.84 -15.86
CA TYR A 481 12.71 7.64 -15.19
C TYR A 481 11.78 6.44 -15.41
N LEU A 482 10.47 6.60 -15.17
CA LEU A 482 9.49 5.53 -15.33
C LEU A 482 9.42 5.03 -16.78
N TYR A 483 9.56 5.92 -17.76
CA TYR A 483 9.57 5.55 -19.17
C TYR A 483 10.71 4.57 -19.53
N PHE A 484 11.91 4.79 -18.98
CA PHE A 484 13.10 3.98 -19.27
C PHE A 484 13.23 2.74 -18.36
N CYS A 485 12.91 2.87 -17.07
CA CYS A 485 13.26 1.88 -16.07
C CYS A 485 12.12 0.90 -15.74
N LEU A 486 10.85 1.25 -15.97
CA LEU A 486 9.71 0.41 -15.60
C LEU A 486 9.51 -0.72 -16.63
N PRO A 487 9.63 -2.00 -16.24
CA PRO A 487 9.36 -3.13 -17.13
C PRO A 487 7.86 -3.40 -17.26
N GLU A 488 7.46 -4.07 -18.34
CA GLU A 488 6.13 -4.67 -18.45
C GLU A 488 6.12 -6.06 -17.80
N MET A 489 5.19 -6.29 -16.87
CA MET A 489 5.09 -7.54 -16.09
C MET A 489 3.79 -8.31 -16.37
N LYS A 490 2.89 -7.76 -17.21
CA LYS A 490 1.64 -8.41 -17.58
C LYS A 490 1.89 -9.79 -18.20
N GLY A 491 1.15 -10.79 -17.70
CA GLY A 491 1.10 -12.14 -18.25
C GLY A 491 2.41 -12.92 -18.10
N ARG A 492 3.20 -12.59 -17.07
CA ARG A 492 4.45 -13.29 -16.76
C ARG A 492 4.35 -14.03 -15.44
N ASN A 493 4.85 -15.26 -15.41
CA ASN A 493 4.98 -16.02 -14.19
C ASN A 493 6.13 -15.46 -13.33
N TYR A 494 6.06 -15.66 -12.02
CA TYR A 494 7.09 -15.28 -11.07
C TYR A 494 8.48 -15.84 -11.44
N LEU A 495 8.54 -17.09 -11.91
CA LEU A 495 9.78 -17.73 -12.36
C LEU A 495 10.36 -17.04 -13.60
N GLU A 496 9.50 -16.66 -14.55
CA GLU A 496 9.93 -15.92 -15.75
C GLU A 496 10.49 -14.55 -15.37
N LEU A 497 9.81 -13.83 -14.46
CA LEU A 497 10.31 -12.56 -13.95
C LEU A 497 11.66 -12.76 -13.26
N GLN A 498 11.83 -13.84 -12.51
CA GLN A 498 13.10 -14.19 -11.88
C GLN A 498 14.23 -14.35 -12.87
N GLU A 499 14.01 -15.12 -13.93
CA GLU A 499 14.97 -15.30 -15.01
C GLU A 499 15.32 -13.96 -15.69
N MET A 500 14.31 -13.16 -16.05
CA MET A 500 14.52 -11.87 -16.72
C MET A 500 15.33 -10.88 -15.88
N PHE A 501 15.07 -10.82 -14.57
CA PHE A 501 15.83 -9.96 -13.66
C PHE A 501 17.26 -10.47 -13.47
N GLN A 502 17.47 -11.78 -13.35
CA GLN A 502 18.81 -12.39 -13.22
C GLN A 502 19.66 -12.17 -14.48
N LYS A 503 19.06 -12.32 -15.67
CA LYS A 503 19.72 -12.07 -16.96
C LYS A 503 19.89 -10.58 -17.29
N GLY A 504 19.41 -9.68 -16.44
CA GLY A 504 19.59 -8.24 -16.62
C GLY A 504 18.88 -7.65 -17.84
N VAL A 505 17.79 -8.27 -18.31
CA VAL A 505 17.08 -7.86 -19.54
C VAL A 505 16.69 -6.36 -19.45
N PRO A 506 16.89 -5.53 -20.48
CA PRO A 506 16.44 -4.14 -20.44
C PRO A 506 14.92 -4.03 -20.24
N ALA A 507 14.46 -3.11 -19.38
CA ALA A 507 13.04 -2.99 -19.00
C ALA A 507 12.08 -2.90 -20.20
N ARG A 508 12.51 -2.25 -21.29
CA ARG A 508 11.75 -2.10 -22.53
C ARG A 508 11.56 -3.40 -23.32
N LYS A 509 12.44 -4.40 -23.14
CA LYS A 509 12.41 -5.66 -23.87
C LYS A 509 11.66 -6.78 -23.14
N PHE A 510 11.16 -6.53 -21.93
CA PHE A 510 10.41 -7.53 -21.13
C PHE A 510 9.19 -8.09 -21.89
N LYS A 511 8.49 -7.25 -22.66
CA LYS A 511 7.32 -7.69 -23.44
C LYS A 511 7.69 -8.69 -24.54
N THR A 512 8.85 -8.54 -25.17
CA THR A 512 9.29 -9.34 -26.32
C THR A 512 10.24 -10.48 -25.95
N TYR A 513 10.75 -10.51 -24.71
CA TYR A 513 11.68 -11.53 -24.26
C TYR A 513 10.97 -12.89 -24.12
N LYS A 514 11.58 -13.95 -24.65
CA LYS A 514 11.15 -15.33 -24.44
C LYS A 514 12.06 -15.93 -23.39
N CYS A 515 11.47 -16.47 -22.32
CA CYS A 515 12.21 -17.09 -21.24
C CYS A 515 12.56 -18.55 -21.58
N ASP A 516 13.71 -19.01 -21.11
CA ASP A 516 14.18 -20.37 -21.35
C ASP A 516 13.36 -21.39 -20.54
N CYS A 517 12.80 -21.00 -19.39
CA CYS A 517 11.87 -21.86 -18.64
C CYS A 517 10.60 -22.27 -19.42
N MET A 518 10.23 -21.55 -20.48
CA MET A 518 9.17 -21.98 -21.41
C MET A 518 9.67 -22.96 -22.47
N LEU A 519 10.96 -22.91 -22.82
CA LEU A 519 11.56 -23.80 -23.82
C LEU A 519 11.72 -25.21 -23.25
N ASP A 520 12.18 -25.34 -22.00
CA ASP A 520 12.27 -26.64 -21.32
C ASP A 520 10.88 -27.29 -21.19
N ALA A 521 9.87 -26.55 -20.72
CA ALA A 521 8.49 -27.05 -20.63
C ALA A 521 7.85 -27.42 -21.99
N SER A 522 8.30 -26.79 -23.08
CA SER A 522 7.85 -27.12 -24.43
C SER A 522 8.57 -28.34 -25.02
N GLN A 523 9.81 -28.61 -24.59
CA GLN A 523 10.58 -29.79 -25.00
C GLN A 523 10.10 -31.05 -24.26
N THR A 524 9.74 -30.97 -22.98
CA THR A 524 9.17 -32.10 -22.23
C THR A 524 7.84 -32.58 -22.84
N LYS A 525 6.98 -31.64 -23.28
CA LYS A 525 5.71 -31.96 -23.98
C LYS A 525 5.86 -32.71 -25.30
N VAL A 526 7.04 -32.67 -25.93
CA VAL A 526 7.31 -33.42 -27.16
C VAL A 526 7.73 -34.85 -26.82
N VAL A 527 8.46 -35.04 -25.72
CA VAL A 527 8.91 -36.36 -25.25
C VAL A 527 7.73 -37.18 -24.71
N ASP A 528 6.83 -36.58 -23.91
CA ASP A 528 5.64 -37.27 -23.37
C ASP A 528 4.53 -37.54 -24.41
N ARG A 529 4.71 -37.07 -25.66
CA ARG A 529 3.83 -37.41 -26.79
C ARG A 529 4.42 -38.46 -27.72
N GLU A 530 5.69 -38.82 -27.52
CA GLU A 530 6.39 -39.85 -28.29
C GLU A 530 6.61 -41.16 -27.49
N GLU A 531 6.21 -41.19 -26.21
CA GLU A 531 5.94 -42.42 -25.42
C GLU A 531 4.43 -42.74 -25.38
#